data_AF-A0A8X6JQW2-F1
#
_entry.id   AF-A0A8X6JQW2-F1
#
_cell.length_a   1.000
_cell.length_b   1.000
_cell.length_c   1.000
_cell.angle_alpha   90.00
_cell.angle_beta   90.00
_cell.angle_gamma   90.00
#
_symmetry.space_group_name_H-M   'P 1'
#
loop_
_entity.id
_entity.type
_entity.pdbx_description
1 polymer ?
#
loop_
_entity_poly.entity_id
_entity_poly.type
_entity_poly.pdbx_seq_one_letter_code
_entity_poly.pdbx_strand_id
1 'polypeptide(L)'
;MTINSIKYRVKLGSELSDALYTEKGLKRADSPSSHLFSRVLEKTIRASGIQTGKTILVKLVQLQAFANDTDIVGRTKAAIVEAFTAPETAAKNRIDGQRRKN
;
A
#
# COMPACT_ATOMS: atom_id res chain seq x y z
N MET A 1 4.96 -4.98 -13.03
CA MET A 1 6.01 -5.97 -13.28
C MET A 1 6.15 -6.81 -12.03
N THR A 2 5.47 -7.95 -11.99
CA THR A 2 5.52 -8.86 -10.84
C THR A 2 6.78 -9.69 -10.97
N ILE A 3 7.57 -9.74 -9.92
CA ILE A 3 8.83 -10.46 -9.93
C ILE A 3 8.58 -11.86 -9.39
N ASN A 4 8.79 -12.87 -10.25
CA ASN A 4 8.76 -14.27 -9.86
C ASN A 4 10.21 -14.78 -9.85
N SER A 5 10.60 -15.43 -8.76
CA SER A 5 11.85 -16.20 -8.65
C SER A 5 13.14 -15.39 -8.84
N ILE A 6 13.25 -14.17 -8.28
CA ILE A 6 14.55 -13.47 -8.28
C ILE A 6 15.42 -13.97 -7.13
N LYS A 7 16.69 -14.18 -7.48
CA LYS A 7 17.79 -14.54 -6.59
C LYS A 7 18.66 -13.30 -6.36
N TYR A 8 18.83 -12.92 -5.10
CA TYR A 8 19.70 -11.82 -4.69
C TYR A 8 20.87 -12.34 -3.85
N ARG A 9 22.00 -11.64 -3.88
CA ARG A 9 23.11 -11.83 -2.94
C ARG A 9 23.58 -10.46 -2.49
N VAL A 10 23.97 -10.35 -1.23
CA VAL A 10 24.50 -9.12 -0.65
C VAL A 10 26.01 -9.28 -0.51
N LYS A 11 26.78 -8.34 -1.05
CA LYS A 11 28.24 -8.31 -0.89
C LYS A 11 28.62 -7.26 0.14
N LEU A 12 29.41 -7.62 1.15
CA LEU A 12 29.97 -6.71 2.14
C LEU A 12 31.48 -6.93 2.21
N GLY A 13 32.27 -5.93 1.78
CA GLY A 13 33.72 -6.11 1.63
C GLY A 13 34.07 -7.20 0.62
N SER A 14 34.83 -8.21 1.04
CA SER A 14 35.18 -9.39 0.24
C SER A 14 34.17 -10.55 0.36
N GLU A 15 33.22 -10.47 1.29
CA GLU A 15 32.28 -11.55 1.57
C GLU A 15 30.97 -11.38 0.79
N LEU A 16 30.44 -12.51 0.31
CA LEU A 16 29.18 -12.58 -0.42
C LEU A 16 28.23 -13.48 0.36
N SER A 17 27.02 -12.99 0.62
CA SER A 17 25.99 -13.76 1.31
C SER A 17 25.54 -14.97 0.50
N ASP A 18 24.91 -15.92 1.19
CA ASP A 18 24.06 -16.90 0.55
C ASP A 18 22.94 -16.23 -0.25
N ALA A 19 22.39 -17.00 -1.17
CA ALA A 19 21.35 -16.52 -2.06
C ALA A 19 20.01 -16.37 -1.34
N LEU A 20 19.43 -15.18 -1.46
CA LEU A 20 18.09 -14.85 -1.00
C LEU A 20 17.11 -14.98 -2.16
N TYR A 21 15.97 -15.64 -1.95
CA TYR A 21 14.94 -15.81 -2.97
C TYR A 21 13.73 -14.96 -2.62
N THR A 22 13.18 -14.24 -3.61
CA THR A 22 11.91 -13.51 -3.46
C THR A 22 10.89 -14.04 -4.44
N GLU A 23 9.80 -14.58 -3.90
CA GLU A 23 8.72 -15.21 -4.68
C GLU A 23 7.52 -14.29 -4.89
N LYS A 24 7.38 -13.24 -4.07
CA LYS A 24 6.27 -12.28 -4.12
C LYS A 24 6.76 -10.88 -3.82
N GLY A 25 6.32 -9.91 -4.62
CA GLY A 25 6.57 -8.49 -4.39
C GLY A 25 6.97 -7.74 -5.66
N LEU A 26 7.19 -6.43 -5.48
CA LEU A 26 7.79 -5.58 -6.49
C LEU A 26 9.21 -5.22 -6.02
N LYS A 27 10.18 -5.23 -6.93
CA LYS A 27 11.55 -4.81 -6.61
C LYS A 27 11.54 -3.33 -6.25
N ARG A 28 12.11 -3.01 -5.09
CA ARG A 28 12.23 -1.63 -4.60
C ARG A 28 13.12 -0.84 -5.57
N ALA A 29 12.73 0.39 -5.87
CA ALA A 29 13.43 1.32 -6.76
C ALA A 29 13.49 0.96 -8.27
N ASP A 30 12.75 -0.04 -8.74
CA ASP A 30 12.45 -0.13 -10.17
C ASP A 30 11.40 0.95 -10.54
N SER A 31 11.66 1.75 -11.58
CA SER A 31 10.74 2.83 -12.04
C SER A 31 9.24 2.43 -12.12
N PRO A 32 8.87 1.23 -12.62
CA PRO A 32 7.46 0.81 -12.65
C PRO A 32 6.90 0.39 -11.27
N SER A 33 7.73 0.00 -10.30
CA SER A 33 7.23 -0.52 -9.02
C SER A 33 6.65 0.56 -8.12
N SER A 34 7.25 1.74 -8.09
CA SER A 34 6.73 2.91 -7.35
C SER A 34 5.35 3.33 -7.87
N HIS A 35 5.19 3.40 -9.19
CA HIS A 35 3.91 3.74 -9.83
C HIS A 35 2.82 2.69 -9.57
N LEU A 36 3.17 1.41 -9.60
CA LEU A 36 2.26 0.31 -9.27
C LEU A 36 1.82 0.38 -7.82
N PHE A 37 2.74 0.68 -6.89
CA PHE A 37 2.40 0.86 -5.49
C PHE A 37 1.41 2.01 -5.30
N SER A 38 1.69 3.19 -5.87
CA SER A 38 0.79 4.35 -5.78
C SER A 38 -0.60 4.08 -6.35
N ARG A 39 -0.69 3.37 -7.49
CA ARG A 39 -1.98 2.94 -8.08
C ARG A 39 -2.75 1.98 -7.18
N VAL A 40 -2.07 1.03 -6.53
CA VAL A 40 -2.71 0.07 -5.62
C VAL A 40 -3.19 0.79 -4.36
N LEU A 41 -2.38 1.70 -3.80
CA LEU A 41 -2.75 2.52 -2.66
C LEU A 41 -3.99 3.39 -2.96
N GLU A 42 -4.00 4.08 -4.10
CA GLU A 42 -5.16 4.86 -4.56
C GLU A 42 -6.42 3.99 -4.67
N LYS A 43 -6.29 2.81 -5.28
CA LYS A 43 -7.41 1.86 -5.43
C LYS A 43 -7.95 1.39 -4.08
N THR A 44 -7.08 1.15 -3.10
CA THR A 44 -7.48 0.75 -1.74
C THR A 44 -8.17 1.89 -1.01
N ILE A 45 -7.64 3.12 -1.09
CA ILE A 45 -8.27 4.31 -0.49
C ILE A 45 -9.67 4.53 -1.10
N ARG A 46 -9.81 4.47 -2.43
CA ARG A 46 -11.13 4.59 -3.09
C ARG A 46 -12.10 3.49 -2.64
N ALA A 47 -11.62 2.25 -2.50
CA ALA A 47 -12.44 1.14 -2.03
C ALA A 47 -12.87 1.28 -0.57
N SER A 48 -12.10 2.01 0.25
CA SER A 48 -12.43 2.29 1.65
C SER A 48 -13.54 3.34 1.82
N GLY A 49 -13.91 4.09 0.78
CA GLY A 49 -14.92 5.15 0.86
C GLY A 49 -14.43 6.44 1.54
N ILE A 50 -13.26 6.42 2.18
CA ILE A 50 -12.62 7.61 2.72
C ILE A 50 -12.16 8.44 1.52
N GLN A 51 -12.72 9.65 1.34
CA GLN A 51 -12.42 10.61 0.26
C GLN A 51 -13.23 10.52 -1.06
N THR A 52 -14.30 9.74 -1.18
CA THR A 52 -14.94 9.50 -2.49
C THR A 52 -15.89 10.59 -3.04
N GLY A 53 -16.22 11.67 -2.31
CA GLY A 53 -17.23 12.60 -2.85
C GLY A 53 -17.50 13.92 -2.13
N LYS A 54 -16.50 14.56 -1.50
CA LYS A 54 -16.70 15.85 -0.81
C LYS A 54 -15.65 16.89 -1.21
N THR A 55 -16.04 18.16 -1.28
CA THR A 55 -15.13 19.30 -1.43
C THR A 55 -14.20 19.41 -0.22
N ILE A 56 -12.93 19.80 -0.41
CA ILE A 56 -11.89 19.84 0.63
C ILE A 56 -12.36 20.60 1.88
N LEU A 57 -13.10 21.70 1.69
CA LEU A 57 -13.62 22.56 2.77
C LEU A 57 -14.56 21.84 3.76
N VAL A 58 -15.31 20.82 3.31
CA VAL A 58 -16.29 20.08 4.13
C VAL A 58 -15.80 18.69 4.54
N LYS A 59 -14.54 18.35 4.22
CA LYS A 59 -13.96 17.05 4.58
C LYS A 59 -13.56 17.03 6.06
N LEU A 60 -14.17 16.10 6.80
CA LEU A 60 -13.85 15.79 8.21
C LEU A 60 -12.47 15.16 8.38
N VAL A 61 -11.98 14.51 7.33
CA VAL A 61 -10.70 13.79 7.24
C VAL A 61 -10.06 14.12 5.91
N GLN A 62 -8.75 14.33 5.90
CA GLN A 62 -7.89 14.50 4.72
C GLN A 62 -6.79 13.45 4.77
N LEU A 63 -6.44 12.92 3.61
CA LEU A 63 -5.42 11.88 3.42
C LEU A 63 -4.37 12.42 2.45
N GLN A 64 -3.12 12.42 2.87
CA GLN A 64 -1.97 12.75 2.03
C GLN A 64 -1.04 11.55 2.03
N ALA A 65 -0.78 10.97 0.86
CA ALA A 65 0.10 9.83 0.73
C ALA A 65 1.22 10.12 -0.26
N PHE A 66 2.44 9.77 0.12
CA PHE A 66 3.62 9.88 -0.74
C PHE A 66 4.47 8.62 -0.59
N ALA A 67 4.67 7.90 -1.69
CA ALA A 67 5.34 6.60 -1.68
C ALA A 67 4.75 5.70 -0.58
N ASN A 68 5.56 5.24 0.38
CA ASN A 68 5.16 4.39 1.49
C ASN A 68 4.57 5.13 2.71
N ASP A 69 4.60 6.46 2.72
CA ASP A 69 4.16 7.26 3.86
C ASP A 69 2.74 7.82 3.62
N THR A 70 1.92 7.84 4.67
CA THR A 70 0.54 8.35 4.60
C THR A 70 0.18 9.09 5.87
N ASP A 71 -0.20 10.36 5.70
CA ASP A 71 -0.67 11.24 6.75
C ASP A 71 -2.20 11.33 6.74
N ILE A 72 -2.78 11.28 7.93
CA ILE A 72 -4.22 11.42 8.16
C ILE A 72 -4.46 12.62 9.05
N VAL A 73 -5.16 13.61 8.53
CA VAL A 73 -5.55 14.82 9.27
C VAL A 73 -7.06 14.84 9.41
N GLY A 74 -7.57 14.97 10.63
CA GLY A 74 -9.02 14.98 10.86
C GLY A 74 -9.42 15.88 12.03
N ARG A 75 -10.70 16.25 12.07
CA ARG A 75 -11.24 17.16 13.11
C ARG A 75 -11.38 16.52 14.48
N THR A 76 -11.53 15.20 14.55
CA THR A 76 -11.68 14.46 15.80
C THR A 76 -10.84 13.19 15.79
N LYS A 77 -10.41 12.74 16.97
CA LYS A 77 -9.67 11.48 17.13
C LYS A 77 -10.47 10.29 16.57
N ALA A 78 -11.78 10.25 16.81
CA ALA A 78 -12.65 9.18 16.31
C ALA A 78 -12.63 9.11 14.77
N ALA A 79 -12.74 10.26 14.09
CA ALA A 79 -12.68 10.33 12.64
C ALA A 79 -11.32 9.90 12.08
N ILE A 80 -10.22 10.21 12.78
CA ILE A 80 -8.87 9.78 12.41
C ILE A 80 -8.73 8.25 12.56
N VAL A 81 -9.23 7.68 13.67
CA VAL A 81 -9.17 6.22 13.92
C VAL A 81 -9.99 5.45 12.90
N GLU A 82 -11.20 5.93 12.58
CA GLU A 82 -12.03 5.34 11.53
C GLU A 82 -11.31 5.40 10.17
N ALA A 83 -10.72 6.55 9.84
CA ALA A 83 -9.96 6.71 8.60
C ALA A 83 -8.69 5.86 8.52
N PHE A 84 -8.06 5.58 9.66
CA PHE A 84 -6.90 4.69 9.74
C PHE A 84 -7.28 3.22 9.54
N THR A 85 -8.43 2.80 10.06
CA THR A 85 -8.84 1.37 10.08
C THR A 85 -9.62 0.93 8.84
N ALA A 86 -10.32 1.84 8.14
CA ALA A 86 -11.11 1.45 6.98
C ALA A 86 -10.27 0.90 5.79
N PRO A 87 -9.08 1.43 5.46
CA PRO A 87 -8.24 0.89 4.40
C PRO A 87 -7.78 -0.55 4.69
N GLU A 88 -7.44 -0.86 5.94
CA GLU A 88 -7.08 -2.23 6.35
C GLU A 88 -8.25 -3.20 6.17
N THR A 89 -9.45 -2.77 6.58
CA THR A 89 -10.68 -3.55 6.46
C THR A 89 -11.02 -3.80 4.99
N ALA A 90 -10.90 -2.77 4.14
CA ALA A 90 -11.12 -2.88 2.71
C ALA A 90 -10.09 -3.80 2.03
N ALA A 91 -8.83 -3.78 2.46
CA ALA A 91 -7.79 -4.66 1.95
C ALA A 91 -8.06 -6.13 2.30
N LYS A 92 -8.43 -6.43 3.56
CA LYS A 92 -8.75 -7.78 4.02
C LYS A 92 -9.96 -8.37 3.30
N ASN A 93 -11.07 -7.62 3.22
CA ASN A 93 -12.29 -8.06 2.55
C ASN A 93 -12.07 -8.42 1.06
N ARG A 94 -11.12 -7.78 0.39
CA ARG A 94 -10.76 -8.12 -1.00
C ARG A 94 -9.99 -9.42 -1.14
N ILE A 95 -9.05 -9.67 -0.24
CA ILE A 95 -8.26 -10.92 -0.23
C ILE A 95 -9.20 -12.12 -0.02
N ASP A 96 -10.14 -11.98 0.92
CA ASP A 96 -11.11 -13.05 1.22
C ASP A 96 -12.15 -13.22 0.11
N GLY A 97 -12.59 -12.12 -0.53
CA GLY A 97 -13.49 -12.16 -1.68
C GLY A 97 -12.87 -12.77 -2.94
N GLN A 98 -11.55 -12.69 -3.12
CA GLN A 98 -10.82 -13.36 -4.20
C GLN A 98 -10.53 -14.83 -3.88
N ARG A 99 -10.29 -15.19 -2.61
CA ARG A 99 -10.15 -16.59 -2.18
C ARG A 99 -11.42 -17.42 -2.34
N ARG A 100 -12.61 -16.81 -2.20
CA ARG A 100 -13.90 -17.51 -2.40
C ARG A 100 -14.30 -17.71 -3.87
N LYS A 101 -13.56 -17.14 -4.82
CA LYS A 101 -13.84 -17.22 -6.26
C LYS A 101 -12.91 -18.17 -7.02
N ASN A 102 -12.01 -18.86 -6.32
CA ASN A 102 -11.10 -19.87 -6.87
C ASN A 102 -11.39 -21.23 -6.24
#